data_AF-A0A7W1HPT7-F1
#
_entry.id   AF-A0A7W1HPT7-F1
#
_cell.length_a   1.000
_cell.length_b   1.000
_cell.length_c   1.000
_cell.angle_alpha   90.00
_cell.angle_beta   90.00
_cell.angle_gamma   90.00
#
_symmetry.space_group_name_H-M   'P 1'
#
loop_
_entity.id
_entity.type
_entity.pdbx_description
1 polymer ?
#
loop_
_entity_poly.entity_id
_entity_poly.type
_entity_poly.pdbx_seq_one_letter_code
_entity_poly.pdbx_strand_id
1 'polypeptide(L)'
;MLGGASSGKSVFAERLAASLGGERVLYVATALAEGDEDLQRRIRLHRERRPGAWGTLEIGDLDEVLKAARRWDAVLLDSLTLWVSAREDRASAEFDRFLAGDLSVPLVLVSDEV
;
A
#
# COMPACT_ATOMS: atom_id res chain seq x y z
N MET A 1 6.53 -8.33 -1.89
CA MET A 1 7.61 -8.91 -1.05
C MET A 1 6.96 -9.73 0.05
N LEU A 2 7.50 -10.91 0.39
CA LEU A 2 6.97 -11.80 1.44
C LEU A 2 7.99 -11.87 2.60
N GLY A 3 7.50 -11.93 3.84
CA GLY A 3 8.32 -12.16 5.04
C GLY A 3 7.70 -11.60 6.33
N GLY A 4 8.15 -12.06 7.51
CA GLY A 4 7.55 -11.69 8.81
C GLY A 4 7.62 -10.20 9.19
N ALA A 5 6.77 -9.77 10.12
CA ALA A 5 6.73 -8.40 10.62
C ALA A 5 8.10 -7.92 11.16
N SER A 6 8.50 -6.68 10.84
CA SER A 6 9.79 -6.05 11.22
C SER A 6 11.06 -6.44 10.43
N SER A 7 10.95 -7.16 9.31
CA SER A 7 12.10 -7.56 8.47
C SER A 7 12.66 -6.46 7.54
N GLY A 8 12.25 -5.20 7.69
CA GLY A 8 12.72 -4.08 6.86
C GLY A 8 12.07 -3.99 5.46
N LYS A 9 11.03 -4.79 5.19
CA LYS A 9 10.30 -4.79 3.90
C LYS A 9 9.71 -3.43 3.55
N SER A 10 9.07 -2.73 4.49
CA SER A 10 8.52 -1.40 4.25
C SER A 10 9.60 -0.40 3.86
N VAL A 11 10.77 -0.41 4.51
CA VAL A 11 11.90 0.49 4.17
C VAL A 11 12.46 0.18 2.78
N PHE A 12 12.61 -1.10 2.44
CA PHE A 12 13.07 -1.48 1.11
C PHE A 12 12.02 -1.15 0.03
N ALA A 13 10.73 -1.35 0.33
CA ALA A 13 9.63 -1.01 -0.55
C ALA A 13 9.51 0.51 -0.79
N GLU A 14 9.70 1.33 0.25
CA GLU A 14 9.79 2.79 0.14
C GLU A 14 10.95 3.20 -0.78
N ARG A 15 12.14 2.62 -0.59
CA ARG A 15 13.30 2.89 -1.47
C ARG A 15 13.04 2.47 -2.91
N LEU A 16 12.43 1.30 -3.11
CA LEU A 16 12.08 0.81 -4.44
C LEU A 16 11.05 1.73 -5.11
N ALA A 17 9.99 2.11 -4.41
CA ALA A 17 8.98 3.02 -4.93
C ALA A 17 9.58 4.40 -5.26
N ALA A 18 10.48 4.93 -4.41
CA ALA A 18 11.24 6.14 -4.70
C ALA A 18 12.10 6.00 -5.96
N SER A 19 12.75 4.85 -6.18
CA SER A 19 13.56 4.62 -7.39
C SER A 19 12.72 4.51 -8.67
N LEU A 20 11.44 4.13 -8.56
CA LEU A 20 10.54 3.95 -9.69
C LEU A 20 9.77 5.23 -10.04
N GLY A 21 9.30 5.98 -9.03
CA GLY A 21 8.43 7.15 -9.22
C GLY A 21 8.96 8.47 -8.67
N GLY A 22 10.17 8.49 -8.07
CA GLY A 22 10.77 9.69 -7.52
C GLY A 22 9.92 10.37 -6.45
N GLU A 23 9.54 11.63 -6.71
CA GLU A 23 8.65 12.41 -5.84
C GLU A 23 7.16 12.12 -6.10
N ARG A 24 6.83 11.54 -7.26
CA ARG A 24 5.46 11.24 -7.69
C ARG A 24 5.10 9.79 -7.36
N VAL A 25 5.13 9.45 -6.08
CA VAL A 25 4.69 8.14 -5.58
C VAL A 25 3.37 8.27 -4.83
N LEU A 26 2.42 7.39 -5.12
CA LEU A 26 1.21 7.22 -4.34
C LEU A 26 1.39 6.12 -3.30
N TYR A 27 1.37 6.48 -2.03
CA TYR A 27 1.26 5.51 -0.94
C TYR A 27 -0.21 5.18 -0.68
N VAL A 28 -0.53 3.89 -0.61
CA VAL A 28 -1.85 3.36 -0.34
C VAL A 28 -1.85 2.70 1.03
N ALA A 29 -2.58 3.31 1.96
CA ALA A 29 -2.90 2.72 3.25
C ALA A 29 -4.19 1.91 3.12
N THR A 30 -4.08 0.60 3.31
CA THR A 30 -5.19 -0.35 3.21
C THR A 30 -5.94 -0.56 4.51
N ALA A 31 -5.37 -0.13 5.63
CA ALA A 31 -5.92 -0.38 6.94
C ALA A 31 -6.69 0.84 7.42
N LEU A 32 -8.01 0.68 7.58
CA LEU A 32 -8.81 1.58 8.40
C LEU A 32 -8.34 1.38 9.84
N ALA A 33 -7.42 2.24 10.30
CA ALA A 33 -6.86 2.15 11.64
C ALA A 33 -7.84 2.64 12.73
N GLU A 34 -9.14 2.57 12.45
CA GLU A 34 -10.19 2.98 13.38
C GLU A 34 -10.22 2.02 14.57
N GLY A 35 -9.82 2.53 15.75
CA GLY A 35 -9.81 1.76 17.00
C GLY A 35 -8.50 1.01 17.32
N ASP A 36 -7.49 1.04 16.44
CA ASP A 36 -6.17 0.44 16.71
C ASP A 36 -5.06 1.51 16.75
N GLU A 37 -4.74 1.97 17.97
CA GLU A 37 -3.74 3.02 18.20
C GLU A 37 -2.33 2.62 17.76
N ASP A 38 -1.98 1.34 17.85
CA ASP A 38 -0.66 0.84 17.45
C ASP A 38 -0.51 0.85 15.93
N LEU A 39 -1.57 0.45 15.22
CA LEU A 39 -1.64 0.56 13.76
C LEU A 39 -1.63 2.02 13.30
N GLN A 40 -2.38 2.91 13.95
CA GLN A 40 -2.32 4.35 13.66
C GLN A 40 -0.91 4.92 13.85
N ARG A 41 -0.21 4.51 14.90
CA ARG A 41 1.18 4.90 15.16
C ARG A 41 2.09 4.43 14.04
N ARG A 42 1.97 3.17 13.61
CA ARG A 42 2.75 2.62 12.48
C ARG A 42 2.50 3.38 11.18
N ILE A 43 1.24 3.68 10.85
CA ILE A 43 0.89 4.46 9.65
C ILE A 43 1.53 5.85 9.72
N ARG A 44 1.44 6.54 10.86
CA ARG A 44 2.10 7.84 11.08
C ARG A 44 3.60 7.76 10.85
N LEU A 45 4.28 6.79 11.47
CA LEU A 45 5.72 6.59 11.30
C LEU A 45 6.11 6.28 9.85
N HIS A 46 5.28 5.54 9.11
CA HIS A 46 5.51 5.35 7.67
C HIS A 46 5.33 6.66 6.90
N ARG A 47 4.32 7.47 7.22
CA ARG A 47 4.09 8.77 6.56
C ARG A 47 5.25 9.74 6.79
N GLU A 48 5.72 9.85 8.04
CA GLU A 48 6.82 10.75 8.43
C GLU A 48 8.16 10.38 7.79
N ARG A 49 8.38 9.10 7.49
CA ARG A 49 9.63 8.63 6.84
C ARG A 49 9.70 8.94 5.34
N ARG A 50 8.58 9.28 4.71
CA ARG A 50 8.50 9.48 3.27
C ARG A 50 8.68 10.95 2.88
N PRO A 51 9.11 11.24 1.64
CA PRO A 51 9.12 12.61 1.12
C PRO A 51 7.71 13.21 1.17
N GLY A 52 7.60 14.48 1.60
CA GLY A 52 6.31 15.19 1.67
C GLY A 52 5.61 15.40 0.33
N ALA A 53 6.33 15.20 -0.79
CA ALA A 53 5.78 15.24 -2.14
C ALA A 53 4.92 14.00 -2.49
N TRP A 54 5.08 12.91 -1.74
CA TRP A 54 4.32 11.68 -1.97
C TRP A 54 2.84 11.87 -1.63
N GLY A 55 1.99 11.27 -2.44
CA GLY A 55 0.56 11.16 -2.17
C GLY A 55 0.30 10.14 -1.08
N THR A 56 -0.80 10.31 -0.36
CA THR A 56 -1.37 9.25 0.47
C THR A 56 -2.84 9.08 0.14
N LEU A 57 -3.24 7.84 -0.11
CA LEU A 57 -4.61 7.42 -0.28
C LEU A 57 -4.93 6.36 0.77
N GLU A 58 -5.92 6.64 1.61
CA GLU A 58 -6.51 5.65 2.51
C GLU A 58 -7.72 5.08 1.78
N ILE A 59 -7.73 3.77 1.55
CA ILE A 59 -8.75 3.13 0.72
C ILE A 59 -9.67 2.23 1.52
N GLY A 60 -10.95 2.27 1.14
CA GLY A 60 -11.92 1.25 1.46
C GLY A 60 -12.00 0.15 0.41
N ASP A 61 -11.49 0.35 -0.82
CA ASP A 61 -11.56 -0.58 -1.97
C ASP A 61 -10.29 -0.46 -2.85
N LEU A 62 -9.75 -1.58 -3.35
CA LEU A 62 -8.58 -1.60 -4.23
C LEU A 62 -8.86 -0.95 -5.59
N ASP A 63 -10.10 -0.93 -6.06
CA ASP A 63 -10.44 -0.31 -7.35
C ASP A 63 -10.22 1.22 -7.35
N GLU A 64 -10.22 1.85 -6.18
CA GLU A 64 -9.87 3.27 -6.03
C GLU A 64 -8.40 3.53 -6.40
N VAL A 65 -7.52 2.56 -6.15
CA VAL A 65 -6.09 2.65 -6.47
C VAL A 65 -5.88 2.77 -7.96
N LEU A 66 -6.61 2.00 -8.77
CA LEU A 66 -6.51 2.01 -10.25
C LEU A 66 -6.79 3.40 -10.82
N LYS A 67 -7.77 4.12 -10.25
CA LYS A 67 -8.13 5.49 -10.67
C LYS A 67 -7.09 6.50 -10.20
N ALA A 68 -6.70 6.41 -8.93
CA ALA A 68 -5.75 7.35 -8.33
C ALA A 68 -4.36 7.24 -8.96
N ALA A 69 -3.91 6.02 -9.25
CA ALA A 69 -2.59 5.71 -9.82
C ALA A 69 -2.29 6.46 -11.12
N ARG A 70 -3.31 6.81 -11.92
CA ARG A 70 -3.16 7.56 -13.19
C ARG A 70 -2.52 8.94 -13.03
N ARG A 71 -2.45 9.49 -11.82
CA ARG A 71 -1.84 10.80 -11.53
C ARG A 71 -0.41 10.70 -10.97
N TRP A 72 0.11 9.50 -10.79
CA TRP A 72 1.38 9.23 -10.13
C TRP A 72 2.29 8.40 -11.06
N ASP A 73 3.56 8.26 -10.70
CA ASP A 73 4.54 7.49 -11.47
C ASP A 73 4.82 6.11 -10.87
N ALA A 74 4.49 5.90 -9.59
CA ALA A 74 4.53 4.60 -8.93
C ALA A 74 3.51 4.52 -7.79
N VAL A 75 3.11 3.30 -7.44
CA VAL A 75 2.22 3.01 -6.32
C VAL A 75 2.92 2.11 -5.31
N LEU A 76 2.88 2.48 -4.03
CA LEU A 76 3.29 1.65 -2.91
C LEU A 76 2.07 1.31 -2.05
N LEU A 77 1.70 0.04 -1.99
CA LEU A 77 0.63 -0.45 -1.15
C LEU A 77 1.24 -1.20 0.05
N ASP A 78 1.04 -0.66 1.25
CA ASP A 78 1.58 -1.21 2.51
C ASP A 78 0.52 -1.16 3.64
N SER A 79 -0.05 -2.28 4.12
CA SER A 79 0.22 -3.69 3.73
C SER A 79 -1.05 -4.41 3.26
N LEU A 80 -0.86 -5.34 2.31
CA LEU A 80 -1.94 -6.17 1.79
C LEU A 80 -2.54 -7.10 2.87
N THR A 81 -1.74 -7.48 3.87
CA THR A 81 -2.17 -8.40 4.95
C THR A 81 -3.38 -7.88 5.72
N LEU A 82 -3.39 -6.60 6.11
CA LEU A 82 -4.52 -6.02 6.85
C LEU A 82 -5.78 -5.91 5.98
N TRP A 83 -5.59 -5.62 4.70
CA TRP A 83 -6.69 -5.58 3.74
C TRP A 83 -7.37 -6.94 3.59
N VAL A 84 -6.56 -8.01 3.46
CA VAL A 84 -7.04 -9.39 3.33
C VAL A 84 -7.77 -9.82 4.60
N SER A 85 -7.19 -9.55 5.78
CA SER A 85 -7.82 -9.90 7.07
C SER A 85 -9.19 -9.26 7.26
N ALA A 86 -9.42 -8.06 6.73
CA ALA A 86 -10.71 -7.36 6.84
C ALA A 86 -11.81 -7.91 5.90
N ARG A 87 -11.47 -8.79 4.94
CA ARG A 87 -12.36 -9.21 3.85
C ARG A 87 -12.65 -10.69 3.76
N GLU A 88 -11.93 -11.51 4.54
CA GLU A 88 -12.10 -12.96 4.61
C GLU A 88 -12.19 -13.57 3.19
N ASP A 89 -13.26 -14.31 2.89
CA ASP A 89 -13.47 -15.01 1.62
C ASP A 89 -13.57 -14.09 0.39
N ARG A 90 -13.85 -12.80 0.58
CA ARG A 90 -13.98 -11.83 -0.53
C ARG A 90 -12.63 -11.33 -1.03
N ALA A 91 -11.58 -11.45 -0.22
CA ALA A 91 -10.26 -10.90 -0.50
C ALA A 91 -9.70 -11.41 -1.83
N SER A 92 -9.82 -12.71 -2.12
CA SER A 92 -9.29 -13.29 -3.37
C SER A 92 -9.97 -12.69 -4.60
N ALA A 93 -11.31 -12.68 -4.61
CA ALA A 93 -12.07 -12.19 -5.76
C ALA A 93 -11.83 -10.68 -6.00
N GLU A 94 -11.75 -9.89 -4.94
CA GLU A 94 -11.44 -8.46 -5.04
C GLU A 94 -10.00 -8.21 -5.51
N PHE A 95 -9.04 -8.99 -5.02
CA PHE A 95 -7.64 -8.89 -5.44
C PHE A 95 -7.44 -9.31 -6.90
N ASP A 96 -8.10 -10.40 -7.34
CA ASP A 96 -8.08 -10.85 -8.74
C ASP A 96 -8.66 -9.78 -9.68
N ARG A 97 -9.75 -9.11 -9.28
CA ARG A 97 -10.30 -7.97 -10.04
C ARG A 97 -9.32 -6.81 -10.11
N PHE A 98 -8.67 -6.48 -9.00
CA PHE A 98 -7.66 -5.42 -8.96
C PHE A 98 -6.48 -5.74 -9.88
N LEU A 99 -5.97 -6.97 -9.87
CA LEU A 99 -4.89 -7.42 -10.76
C LEU A 99 -5.30 -7.46 -12.23
N ALA A 100 -6.57 -7.75 -12.52
CA ALA A 100 -7.12 -7.67 -13.88
C ALA A 100 -7.35 -6.22 -14.34
N GLY A 101 -7.28 -5.25 -13.43
CA GLY A 101 -7.40 -3.83 -13.70
C GLY A 101 -6.20 -3.27 -14.47
N ASP A 102 -6.44 -2.19 -15.21
CA ASP A 102 -5.40 -1.45 -15.92
C ASP A 102 -4.60 -0.55 -14.96
N LEU A 103 -3.47 -1.06 -14.48
CA LEU A 103 -2.48 -0.29 -13.74
C LEU A 103 -1.29 0.04 -14.64
N SER A 104 -1.27 1.26 -15.17
CA SER A 104 -0.26 1.73 -16.12
C SER A 104 1.08 2.13 -15.49
N VAL A 105 1.24 1.91 -14.18
CA VAL A 105 2.41 2.35 -13.40
C VAL A 105 2.92 1.19 -12.53
N PRO A 106 4.23 1.17 -12.19
CA PRO A 106 4.78 0.17 -11.30
C PRO A 106 4.05 0.12 -9.94
N LEU A 107 3.71 -1.10 -9.51
CA LEU A 107 3.12 -1.39 -8.21
C LEU A 107 4.12 -2.10 -7.31
N VAL A 108 4.34 -1.55 -6.12
CA VAL A 108 5.08 -2.20 -5.04
C VAL A 108 4.08 -2.66 -3.98
N LEU A 109 3.97 -3.98 -3.81
CA LEU A 109 3.12 -4.60 -2.79
C LEU A 109 3.95 -5.08 -1.60
N VAL A 110 3.59 -4.62 -0.40
CA VAL A 110 4.12 -5.13 0.87
C VAL A 110 3.08 -6.08 1.47
N SER A 111 3.50 -7.33 1.68
CA SER A 111 2.75 -8.33 2.43
C SER A 111 3.60 -8.77 3.60
N ASP A 112 3.02 -8.77 4.79
CA ASP A 112 3.59 -9.44 5.96
C ASP A 112 3.08 -10.89 5.96
N GLU A 113 3.98 -11.85 6.18
CA GLU A 113 3.56 -13.22 6.52
C GLU A 113 3.10 -13.24 7.98
N VAL A 114 1.95 -13.88 8.22
CA VAL A 114 1.46 -14.22 9.56
C VAL A 114 2.19 -15.46 10.04
#